data_AF-A0A7W7JZ81-F1
#
_entry.id   AF-A0A7W7JZ81-F1
#
_cell.length_a   1.000
_cell.length_b   1.000
_cell.length_c   1.000
_cell.angle_alpha   90.00
_cell.angle_beta   90.00
_cell.angle_gamma   90.00
#
_symmetry.space_group_name_H-M   'P 1'
#
loop_
_entity.id
_entity.type
_entity.pdbx_description
1 polymer ?
#
loop_
_entity_poly.entity_id
_entity_poly.type
_entity_poly.pdbx_seq_one_letter_code
_entity_poly.pdbx_strand_id
1 'polypeptide(L)'
;MCKFIAALTAATLFATPALAGDRSVAIRHADLDLKSEAGRTELNRRLATATEQVCGSYASAGADEAVAIKRCRDGVQRDVARQLTARWGVAQVARR
;
A
#
# COMPACT_ATOMS: atom_id res chain seq x y z
N MET A 1 -40.79 33.71 -29.63
CA MET A 1 -41.44 32.51 -30.20
C MET A 1 -40.58 32.12 -31.40
N CYS A 2 -39.95 30.96 -31.55
CA CYS A 2 -40.24 29.61 -31.10
C CYS A 2 -39.03 28.92 -30.45
N LYS A 3 -39.38 28.00 -29.56
CA LYS A 3 -38.56 27.16 -28.69
C LYS A 3 -38.26 25.86 -29.44
N PHE A 4 -36.99 25.54 -29.66
CA PHE A 4 -36.57 24.19 -30.03
C PHE A 4 -35.62 23.65 -28.96
N ILE A 5 -36.19 22.76 -28.15
CA ILE A 5 -35.51 21.90 -27.22
C ILE A 5 -34.84 20.80 -28.05
N ALA A 6 -33.53 20.64 -27.93
CA ALA A 6 -32.85 19.40 -28.28
C ALA A 6 -31.68 19.23 -27.30
N ALA A 7 -32.01 18.63 -26.16
CA ALA A 7 -31.03 18.05 -25.26
C ALA A 7 -30.34 16.89 -25.99
N LEU A 8 -29.11 17.08 -26.45
CA LEU A 8 -28.19 15.98 -26.66
C LEU A 8 -27.28 15.91 -25.44
N THR A 9 -27.77 15.17 -24.44
CA THR A 9 -26.95 14.59 -23.37
C THR A 9 -25.94 13.65 -24.01
N ALA A 10 -24.79 14.18 -24.40
CA ALA A 10 -23.59 13.39 -24.58
C ALA A 10 -23.14 12.93 -23.20
N ALA A 11 -23.72 11.82 -22.73
CA ALA A 11 -23.16 11.05 -21.64
C ALA A 11 -21.83 10.48 -22.14
N THR A 12 -20.77 11.28 -22.07
CA THR A 12 -19.41 10.78 -22.02
C THR A 12 -19.35 9.91 -20.77
N LEU A 13 -19.60 8.62 -20.98
CA LEU A 13 -19.08 7.56 -20.15
C LEU A 13 -17.56 7.71 -20.17
N PHE A 14 -17.05 8.61 -19.33
CA PHE A 14 -15.73 8.46 -18.81
C PHE A 14 -15.78 7.17 -18.02
N ALA A 15 -15.50 6.07 -18.70
CA ALA A 15 -14.92 4.91 -18.07
C ALA A 15 -13.63 5.43 -17.45
N THR A 16 -13.73 5.98 -16.24
CA THR A 16 -12.58 6.14 -15.39
C THR A 16 -12.02 4.73 -15.31
N PRO A 17 -10.78 4.49 -15.78
CA PRO A 17 -10.13 3.26 -15.38
C PRO A 17 -10.27 3.24 -13.87
N ALA A 18 -10.69 2.11 -13.31
CA ALA A 18 -10.56 1.88 -11.89
C ALA A 18 -9.07 2.13 -11.60
N LEU A 19 -8.76 3.36 -11.21
CA LEU A 19 -7.50 3.71 -10.59
C LEU A 19 -7.54 2.81 -9.37
N ALA A 20 -6.88 1.67 -9.49
CA ALA A 20 -6.27 1.00 -8.37
C ALA A 20 -5.42 2.08 -7.71
N GLY A 21 -6.06 2.92 -6.90
CA GLY A 21 -5.39 4.01 -6.22
C GLY A 21 -4.36 3.32 -5.36
N ASP A 22 -3.09 3.58 -5.65
CA ASP A 22 -1.98 3.04 -4.88
C ASP A 22 -2.25 3.36 -3.41
N ARG A 23 -2.79 2.38 -2.68
CA ARG A 23 -3.12 2.53 -1.27
C ARG A 23 -1.80 2.60 -0.53
N SER A 24 -1.32 3.82 -0.37
CA SER A 24 -0.05 4.13 0.26
C SER A 24 -0.33 4.63 1.68
N VAL A 25 0.20 3.92 2.68
CA VAL A 25 0.10 4.32 4.09
C VAL A 25 1.43 4.88 4.53
N ALA A 26 1.44 6.14 4.99
CA ALA A 26 2.63 6.76 5.54
C ALA A 26 2.91 6.24 6.96
N ILE A 27 4.05 5.57 7.16
CA ILE A 27 4.48 5.08 8.48
C ILE A 27 5.42 6.10 9.12
N ARG A 28 4.96 6.72 10.22
CA ARG A 28 5.83 7.51 11.09
C ARG A 28 6.82 6.60 11.79
N HIS A 29 8.09 6.95 11.65
CA HIS A 29 9.23 6.23 12.20
C HIS A 29 10.27 7.16 12.83
N ALA A 30 10.04 8.49 12.81
CA ALA A 30 10.94 9.47 13.40
C ALA A 30 11.03 9.34 14.93
N ASP A 31 10.04 8.69 15.55
CA ASP A 31 9.97 8.35 16.96
C ASP A 31 10.70 7.03 17.33
N LEU A 32 11.14 6.24 16.34
CA LEU A 32 11.78 4.97 16.59
C LEU A 32 13.30 5.05 16.48
N ASP A 33 13.99 4.57 17.52
CA ASP A 33 15.41 4.25 17.42
C ASP A 33 15.62 2.86 16.80
N LEU A 34 15.94 2.83 15.51
CA LEU A 34 16.17 1.59 14.78
C LEU A 34 17.54 0.97 15.02
N LYS A 35 18.42 1.67 15.76
CA LYS A 35 19.69 1.10 16.22
C LYS A 35 19.45 0.14 17.39
N SER A 36 18.34 0.29 18.11
CA SER A 36 17.88 -0.61 19.16
C SER A 36 17.00 -1.72 18.61
N GLU A 37 17.09 -2.92 19.19
CA GLU A 37 16.23 -4.06 18.86
C GLU A 37 14.74 -3.73 19.04
N ALA A 38 14.39 -3.03 20.13
CA ALA A 38 13.02 -2.63 20.42
C ALA A 38 12.43 -1.74 19.32
N GLY A 39 13.21 -0.80 18.77
CA GLY A 39 12.73 0.06 17.69
C GLY A 39 12.57 -0.67 16.37
N ARG A 40 13.43 -1.65 16.08
CA ARG A 40 13.29 -2.48 14.87
C ARG A 40 12.02 -3.33 14.94
N THR A 41 11.76 -3.91 16.10
CA THR A 41 10.57 -4.73 16.35
C THR A 41 9.29 -3.91 16.23
N GLU A 42 9.26 -2.69 16.79
CA GLU A 42 8.09 -1.83 16.66
C GLU A 42 7.89 -1.35 15.21
N LEU A 43 8.95 -1.05 14.47
CA LEU A 43 8.84 -0.78 13.03
C LEU A 43 8.29 -1.99 12.27
N ASN A 44 8.74 -3.20 12.60
CA ASN A 44 8.26 -4.44 12.00
C ASN A 44 6.77 -4.64 12.24
N ARG A 45 6.33 -4.40 13.46
CA ARG A 45 4.92 -4.48 13.84
C ARG A 45 4.09 -3.46 13.07
N ARG A 46 4.52 -2.20 13.00
CA ARG A 46 3.85 -1.14 12.24
C ARG A 46 3.75 -1.48 10.75
N LEU A 47 4.83 -2.02 10.18
CA LEU A 47 4.82 -2.43 8.78
C LEU A 47 3.88 -3.59 8.53
N ALA A 48 3.83 -4.59 9.41
CA ALA A 48 2.89 -5.70 9.30
C ALA A 48 1.45 -5.21 9.30
N THR A 49 1.10 -4.31 10.23
CA THR A 49 -0.24 -3.69 10.28
C THR A 49 -0.56 -2.88 9.01
N ALA A 50 0.37 -2.06 8.53
CA ALA A 50 0.17 -1.30 7.29
C ALA A 50 0.01 -2.24 6.08
N THR A 51 0.80 -3.31 6.02
CA THR A 51 0.71 -4.33 4.96
C THR A 51 -0.65 -5.02 4.98
N GLU A 52 -1.20 -5.30 6.16
CA GLU A 52 -2.55 -5.86 6.32
C GLU A 52 -3.65 -4.89 5.87
N GLN A 53 -3.49 -3.59 6.12
CA GLN A 53 -4.44 -2.57 5.65
C GLN A 53 -4.43 -2.42 4.12
N VAL A 54 -3.26 -2.60 3.48
CA VAL A 54 -3.11 -2.46 2.03
C VAL A 54 -3.46 -3.76 1.29
N CYS A 55 -2.87 -4.87 1.71
CA CYS A 55 -2.97 -6.15 1.03
C CYS A 55 -4.08 -7.05 1.56
N GLY A 56 -4.66 -6.75 2.72
CA GLY A 56 -5.63 -7.61 3.39
C GLY A 56 -5.02 -8.59 4.39
N SER A 57 -5.90 -9.25 5.14
CA SER A 57 -5.56 -10.24 6.16
C SER A 57 -5.78 -11.66 5.64
N TYR A 58 -4.88 -12.57 6.01
CA TYR A 58 -5.07 -14.00 5.74
C TYR A 58 -6.18 -14.63 6.58
N ALA A 59 -6.66 -13.96 7.64
CA ALA A 59 -7.60 -14.54 8.61
C ALA A 59 -8.94 -14.97 7.99
N SER A 60 -9.34 -14.36 6.87
CA SER A 60 -10.58 -14.68 6.14
C SER A 60 -10.34 -15.05 4.68
N ALA A 61 -9.08 -15.23 4.26
CA ALA A 61 -8.73 -15.42 2.86
C ALA A 61 -8.90 -16.88 2.41
N GLY A 62 -9.59 -17.08 1.28
CA GLY A 62 -9.57 -18.36 0.56
C GLY A 62 -8.20 -18.62 -0.09
N ALA A 63 -8.00 -19.80 -0.69
CA ALA A 63 -6.72 -20.18 -1.29
C ALA A 63 -6.24 -19.21 -2.40
N ASP A 64 -7.14 -18.80 -3.29
CA ASP A 64 -6.81 -17.86 -4.38
C ASP A 64 -6.51 -16.46 -3.85
N GLU A 65 -7.26 -16.02 -2.84
CA GLU A 65 -7.05 -14.74 -2.18
C GLU A 65 -5.74 -14.72 -1.40
N ALA A 66 -5.35 -15.83 -0.76
CA ALA A 66 -4.06 -15.96 -0.10
C ALA A 66 -2.89 -15.80 -1.09
N VAL A 67 -3.01 -16.31 -2.33
CA VAL A 67 -2.00 -16.10 -3.37
C VAL A 67 -1.92 -14.62 -3.76
N ALA A 68 -3.07 -13.94 -3.91
CA ALA A 68 -3.12 -12.52 -4.22
C ALA A 68 -2.52 -11.66 -3.09
N ILE A 69 -2.90 -11.94 -1.83
CA ILE A 69 -2.35 -11.29 -0.63
C ILE A 69 -0.85 -11.51 -0.60
N LYS A 70 -0.35 -12.74 -0.78
CA LYS A 70 1.08 -13.04 -0.79
C LYS A 70 1.83 -12.20 -1.81
N ARG A 71 1.35 -12.16 -3.06
CA ARG A 71 1.97 -11.35 -4.12
C ARG A 71 2.01 -9.86 -3.76
N CYS A 72 0.94 -9.33 -3.16
CA CYS A 72 0.90 -7.95 -2.67
C CYS A 72 1.93 -7.74 -1.56
N ARG A 73 1.98 -8.62 -0.55
CA ARG A 73 2.93 -8.53 0.56
C ARG A 73 4.38 -8.58 0.05
N ASP A 74 4.70 -9.46 -0.89
CA ASP A 74 6.04 -9.53 -1.50
C ASP A 74 6.41 -8.22 -2.23
N GLY A 75 5.43 -7.59 -2.90
CA GLY A 75 5.58 -6.26 -3.48
C GLY A 75 5.91 -5.19 -2.44
N VAL A 76 5.11 -5.14 -1.37
CA VAL A 76 5.30 -4.19 -0.25
C VAL A 76 6.64 -4.41 0.44
N GLN A 77 7.06 -5.65 0.71
CA GLN A 77 8.35 -5.92 1.35
C GLN A 77 9.53 -5.44 0.50
N ARG A 78 9.47 -5.65 -0.83
CA ARG A 78 10.50 -5.12 -1.74
C ARG A 78 10.53 -3.60 -1.75
N ASP A 79 9.36 -2.96 -1.76
CA ASP A 79 9.28 -1.51 -1.75
C ASP A 79 9.84 -0.92 -0.45
N VAL A 80 9.43 -1.50 0.68
CA VAL A 80 9.92 -1.11 1.99
C VAL A 80 11.43 -1.31 2.06
N ALA A 81 11.95 -2.47 1.64
CA ALA A 81 13.40 -2.70 1.62
C ALA A 81 14.13 -1.59 0.83
N ARG A 82 13.62 -1.18 -0.33
CA ARG A 82 14.18 -0.04 -1.10
C ARG A 82 14.15 1.26 -0.31
N GLN A 83 13.01 1.60 0.31
CA GLN A 83 12.88 2.83 1.09
C GLN A 83 13.81 2.84 2.33
N LEU A 84 13.91 1.70 3.02
CA LEU A 84 14.78 1.53 4.17
C LEU A 84 16.27 1.63 3.76
N THR A 85 16.65 0.99 2.66
CA THR A 85 18.01 1.10 2.11
C THR A 85 18.34 2.53 1.71
N ALA A 86 17.42 3.25 1.06
CA ALA A 86 17.61 4.64 0.68
C ALA A 86 17.76 5.58 1.88
N ARG A 87 17.09 5.28 3.00
CA ARG A 87 17.12 6.11 4.23
C ARG A 87 18.25 5.77 5.18
N TRP A 88 18.59 4.49 5.35
CA TRP A 88 19.50 3.99 6.40
C TRP A 88 20.64 3.13 5.90
N GLY A 89 20.70 2.86 4.60
CA GLY A 89 21.70 1.97 4.00
C GLY A 89 21.41 0.48 4.24
N VAL A 90 22.11 -0.36 3.48
CA VAL A 90 21.92 -1.83 3.47
C VAL A 90 22.21 -2.49 4.82
N ALA A 91 23.13 -1.95 5.62
CA ALA A 91 23.54 -2.52 6.90
C ALA A 91 22.42 -2.49 7.96
N GLN A 92 21.57 -1.47 7.93
CA GLN A 92 20.43 -1.36 8.85
C GLN A 92 19.31 -2.32 8.46
N VAL A 93 19.07 -2.48 7.16
CA VAL A 93 18.05 -3.39 6.60
C VAL A 93 18.37 -4.86 6.89
N ALA A 94 19.64 -5.26 6.75
CA ALA A 94 20.07 -6.65 6.95
C ALA A 94 19.91 -7.16 8.38
N ARG A 95 19.79 -6.26 9.37
CA ARG A 95 19.66 -6.62 10.78
C ARG A 95 18.18 -6.76 11.25
N ARG A 96 17.20 -6.51 10.36
CA ARG A 96 15.76 -6.33 10.66
C ARG A 96 15.04 -7.66 10.67
#